data_AF-A0A9W9FJF4-F1
#
_entry.id   AF-A0A9W9FJF4-F1
#
_cell.length_a   1.000
_cell.length_b   1.000
_cell.length_c   1.000
_cell.angle_alpha   90.00
_cell.angle_beta   90.00
_cell.angle_gamma   90.00
#
_symmetry.space_group_name_H-M   'P 1'
#
loop_
_entity.id
_entity.type
_entity.pdbx_description
1 polymer ?
#
loop_
_entity_poly.entity_id
_entity_poly.type
_entity_poly.pdbx_seq_one_letter_code
_entity_poly.pdbx_strand_id
1 'polypeptide(L)'
;MHGLVEKYDALQTMDMQRIKKLRVFLADETFHQFKTSIARLEGDYPTPKGLYKILEADFVLKRPSVTPIAGPTISWGFHHPPSYEAQGNCYGHGIYYLGQSAKTGYFYFGGENARVEESVSPDDSFMNEDSVTHLLSVLPQFFGKDSSPPWRLVSAWSGIMGFSFDGLPLVGRLSSDLSGRIGDEEWIAAGFNGYGMANCLMSGEGLTLMMLGKNVSHWLPSAYGTGEKRLGETSTVSRATKGLSSKL
;
A
#
# COMPACT_ATOMS: atom_id res chain seq x y z
N MET A 1 12.93 9.60 8.76
CA MET A 1 12.51 10.07 7.42
C MET A 1 12.76 11.56 7.18
N HIS A 2 12.09 12.52 7.84
CA HIS A 2 12.26 13.96 7.54
C HIS A 2 13.71 14.45 7.64
N GLY A 3 14.39 14.17 8.76
CA GLY A 3 15.80 14.53 8.93
C GLY A 3 16.77 13.80 7.99
N LEU A 4 16.37 12.68 7.37
CA LEU A 4 17.19 12.03 6.34
C LEU A 4 17.02 12.75 5.00
N VAL A 5 15.80 13.10 4.63
CA VAL A 5 15.54 13.86 3.39
C VAL A 5 16.24 15.22 3.42
N GLU A 6 16.21 15.91 4.56
CA GLU A 6 16.94 17.17 4.78
C GLU A 6 18.45 16.96 4.72
N LYS A 7 18.98 15.92 5.39
CA LYS A 7 20.42 15.62 5.42
C LYS A 7 20.99 15.29 4.05
N TYR A 8 20.24 14.59 3.20
CA TYR A 8 20.69 14.14 1.88
C TYR A 8 20.21 15.05 0.74
N ASP A 9 19.64 16.22 1.05
CA ASP A 9 19.11 17.20 0.10
C ASP A 9 18.27 16.58 -1.03
N ALA A 10 17.51 15.53 -0.70
CA ALA A 10 16.60 14.90 -1.64
C ALA A 10 15.38 15.78 -1.93
N LEU A 11 15.32 17.02 -1.42
CA LEU A 11 14.22 17.96 -1.59
C LEU A 11 14.07 18.45 -3.04
N GLN A 12 15.13 18.38 -3.85
CA GLN A 12 15.03 18.69 -5.28
C GLN A 12 14.33 17.58 -6.08
N THR A 13 14.39 16.34 -5.62
CA THR A 13 13.87 15.15 -6.33
C THR A 13 12.66 14.50 -5.64
N MET A 14 12.42 14.80 -4.36
CA MET A 14 11.33 14.27 -3.54
C MET A 14 10.52 15.40 -2.90
N ASP A 15 9.22 15.40 -3.17
CA ASP A 15 8.28 16.24 -2.44
C ASP A 15 7.84 15.58 -1.15
N MET A 16 8.48 15.95 -0.04
CA MET A 16 8.04 15.54 1.29
C MET A 16 6.85 16.39 1.75
N GLN A 17 5.71 15.73 1.99
CA GLN A 17 4.50 16.39 2.44
C GLN A 17 3.99 15.77 3.74
N ARG A 18 3.58 16.63 4.68
CA ARG A 18 2.81 16.20 5.85
C ARG A 18 1.35 16.07 5.46
N ILE A 19 0.97 14.86 5.05
CA ILE A 19 -0.39 14.54 4.62
C ILE A 19 -1.18 13.81 5.71
N LYS A 20 -2.47 14.13 5.83
CA LYS A 20 -3.46 13.35 6.57
C LYS A 20 -4.07 12.33 5.62
N LYS A 21 -4.06 11.05 6.00
CA LYS A 21 -4.69 9.99 5.21
C LYS A 21 -6.15 9.88 5.61
N LEU A 22 -7.06 10.21 4.69
CA LEU A 22 -8.48 9.95 4.85
C LEU A 22 -8.78 8.55 4.31
N ARG A 23 -9.24 7.66 5.19
CA ARG A 23 -9.70 6.31 4.80
C ARG A 23 -11.22 6.34 4.74
N VAL A 24 -11.76 6.07 3.56
CA VAL A 24 -13.20 5.99 3.29
C VAL A 24 -13.53 4.52 3.13
N PHE A 25 -14.59 4.04 3.77
CA PHE A 25 -15.04 2.67 3.69
C PHE A 25 -16.38 2.64 2.97
N LEU A 26 -16.42 1.95 1.83
CA LEU A 26 -17.59 1.88 0.94
C LEU A 26 -18.60 0.80 1.37
N ALA A 27 -18.25 -0.01 2.38
CA ALA A 27 -19.12 -1.00 2.99
C ALA A 27 -18.96 -1.01 4.52
N ASP A 28 -20.09 -1.20 5.23
CA ASP A 28 -20.15 -1.20 6.69
C ASP A 28 -19.30 -2.31 7.30
N GLU A 29 -19.28 -3.49 6.66
CA GLU A 29 -18.48 -4.63 7.14
C GLU A 29 -16.99 -4.29 7.14
N THR A 30 -16.47 -3.73 6.04
CA THR A 30 -15.05 -3.33 5.93
C THR A 30 -14.71 -2.27 6.98
N PHE A 31 -15.62 -1.33 7.26
CA PHE A 31 -15.43 -0.34 8.31
C PHE A 31 -15.43 -0.97 9.71
N HIS A 32 -16.33 -1.92 9.97
CA HIS A 32 -16.39 -2.63 11.25
C HIS A 32 -15.13 -3.45 11.51
N GLN A 33 -14.64 -4.19 10.51
CA GLN A 33 -13.39 -4.93 10.59
C GLN A 33 -12.20 -4.00 10.88
N PHE A 34 -12.15 -2.82 10.25
CA PHE A 34 -11.12 -1.82 10.51
C PHE A 34 -11.19 -1.22 11.92
N LYS A 35 -12.38 -0.92 12.43
CA LYS A 35 -12.53 -0.47 13.84
C LYS A 35 -12.06 -1.53 14.82
N THR A 36 -12.37 -2.80 14.54
CA THR A 36 -11.91 -3.92 15.36
C THR A 36 -10.40 -4.06 15.33
N SER A 37 -9.74 -3.85 14.18
CA SER A 37 -8.28 -3.92 14.08
C SER A 37 -7.60 -2.75 14.79
N ILE A 38 -8.16 -1.53 14.75
CA ILE A 38 -7.66 -0.40 15.54
C ILE A 38 -7.77 -0.71 17.04
N ALA A 39 -8.91 -1.22 17.51
CA ALA A 39 -9.10 -1.55 18.92
C ALA A 39 -8.07 -2.58 19.41
N ARG A 40 -7.75 -3.58 18.59
CA ARG A 40 -6.67 -4.55 18.86
C ARG A 40 -5.31 -3.86 18.91
N LEU A 41 -4.97 -3.04 17.91
CA LEU A 41 -3.71 -2.31 17.86
C LEU A 41 -3.50 -1.42 19.09
N GLU A 42 -4.50 -0.63 19.48
CA GLU A 42 -4.43 0.26 20.65
C GLU A 42 -4.42 -0.53 21.97
N GLY A 43 -4.99 -1.74 21.99
CA GLY A 43 -4.91 -2.65 23.14
C GLY A 43 -3.52 -3.25 23.32
N ASP A 44 -2.91 -3.72 22.24
CA ASP A 44 -1.57 -4.32 22.25
C ASP A 44 -0.47 -3.26 22.42
N TYR A 45 -0.68 -2.06 21.87
CA TYR A 45 0.25 -0.95 21.90
C TYR A 45 -0.48 0.33 22.31
N PRO A 46 -0.40 0.76 23.58
CA PRO A 46 -1.08 1.96 24.05
C PRO A 46 -0.51 3.27 23.46
N THR A 47 0.76 3.28 23.06
CA THR A 47 1.45 4.47 22.50
C THR A 47 0.76 5.06 21.26
N PRO A 48 0.30 4.27 20.26
CA PRO A 48 -0.47 4.80 19.12
C PRO A 48 -1.92 5.18 19.42
N LYS A 49 -2.39 5.14 20.67
CA LYS A 49 -3.78 5.50 20.99
C LYS A 49 -4.11 6.93 20.53
N GLY A 50 -5.21 7.06 19.78
CA GLY A 50 -5.64 8.34 19.22
C GLY A 50 -4.96 8.72 17.90
N LEU A 51 -4.15 7.83 17.32
CA LEU A 51 -3.61 8.00 15.96
C LEU A 51 -4.74 8.07 14.91
N TYR A 52 -5.82 7.32 15.13
CA TYR A 52 -6.99 7.31 14.26
C TYR A 52 -8.13 8.12 14.87
N LYS A 53 -8.66 9.06 14.08
CA LYS A 53 -9.92 9.74 14.39
C LYS A 53 -11.03 9.11 13.55
N ILE A 54 -11.99 8.47 14.22
CA ILE A 54 -13.20 7.97 13.59
C ILE A 54 -14.14 9.14 13.29
N LEU A 55 -14.69 9.18 12.08
CA LEU A 55 -15.59 10.21 11.59
C LEU A 55 -16.94 9.55 11.26
N GLU A 56 -18.04 10.21 11.60
CA GLU A 56 -19.38 9.76 11.23
C GLU A 56 -19.64 9.96 9.72
N ALA A 57 -20.50 9.13 9.13
CA ALA A 57 -20.81 9.16 7.70
C ALA A 57 -21.29 10.55 7.22
N ASP A 58 -22.09 11.22 8.05
CA ASP A 58 -22.56 12.59 7.83
C ASP A 58 -21.43 13.61 7.63
N PHE A 59 -20.27 13.40 8.24
CA PHE A 59 -19.11 14.28 8.08
C PHE A 59 -18.52 14.19 6.67
N VAL A 60 -18.61 13.01 6.04
CA VAL A 60 -18.14 12.76 4.67
C VAL A 60 -19.14 13.33 3.66
N LEU A 61 -20.44 13.09 3.88
CA LEU A 61 -21.53 13.49 2.97
C LEU A 61 -21.82 15.00 2.98
N LYS A 62 -21.59 15.69 4.11
CA LYS A 62 -21.87 17.13 4.25
C LYS A 62 -20.71 18.04 3.83
N ARG A 63 -19.55 17.48 3.44
CA ARG A 63 -18.49 18.29 2.81
C ARG A 63 -18.93 18.65 1.39
N PRO A 64 -18.83 19.92 0.97
CA PRO A 64 -18.90 20.25 -0.44
C PRO A 64 -17.85 19.38 -1.13
N SER A 65 -18.30 18.60 -2.12
CA SER A 65 -17.51 17.88 -3.13
C SER A 65 -16.01 18.10 -2.96
N VAL A 66 -15.31 17.08 -2.44
CA VAL A 66 -13.87 17.07 -2.12
C VAL A 66 -13.15 18.18 -2.88
N THR A 67 -12.95 19.31 -2.21
CA THR A 67 -12.50 20.52 -2.90
C THR A 67 -11.16 20.18 -3.55
N PRO A 68 -10.98 20.36 -4.88
CA PRO A 68 -9.81 19.85 -5.62
C PRO A 68 -8.46 20.50 -5.25
N ILE A 69 -8.38 21.19 -4.11
CA ILE A 69 -7.23 22.00 -3.68
C ILE A 69 -6.79 21.60 -2.26
N ALA A 70 -7.32 20.52 -1.69
CA ALA A 70 -6.86 19.97 -0.41
C ALA A 70 -5.64 19.01 -0.54
N GLY A 71 -5.26 18.68 -1.78
CA GLY A 71 -4.15 17.79 -2.16
C GLY A 71 -2.84 17.90 -1.38
N PRO A 72 -2.30 19.10 -1.07
CA PRO A 72 -1.03 19.21 -0.34
C PRO A 72 -1.09 18.69 1.11
N THR A 73 -2.29 18.41 1.64
CA THR A 73 -2.48 18.04 3.05
C THR A 73 -3.32 16.79 3.26
N ILE A 74 -3.97 16.25 2.22
CA ILE A 74 -4.84 15.07 2.31
C ILE A 74 -4.57 14.10 1.16
N SER A 75 -4.49 12.81 1.49
CA SER A 75 -4.59 11.72 0.51
C SER A 75 -5.76 10.81 0.89
N TRP A 76 -6.36 10.14 -0.08
CA TRP A 76 -7.52 9.27 0.14
C TRP A 76 -7.17 7.81 -0.13
N GLY A 77 -7.75 6.93 0.68
CA GLY A 77 -7.85 5.49 0.42
C GLY A 77 -9.30 5.08 0.52
N PHE A 78 -9.90 4.63 -0.57
CA PHE A 78 -11.27 4.15 -0.64
C PHE A 78 -11.26 2.63 -0.56
N HIS A 79 -11.68 2.11 0.58
CA HIS A 79 -11.71 0.69 0.90
C HIS A 79 -13.07 0.10 0.53
N HIS A 80 -13.07 -1.01 -0.19
CA HIS A 80 -14.26 -1.79 -0.51
C HIS A 80 -13.98 -3.28 -0.25
N PRO A 81 -15.02 -4.12 -0.15
CA PRO A 81 -14.81 -5.55 -0.14
C PRO A 81 -14.07 -5.99 -1.41
N PRO A 82 -13.10 -6.92 -1.29
CA PRO A 82 -12.71 -7.81 -2.38
C PRO A 82 -13.86 -8.20 -3.30
N SER A 83 -13.63 -8.19 -4.62
CA SER A 83 -14.65 -8.55 -5.59
C SER A 83 -14.06 -9.32 -6.76
N TYR A 84 -14.77 -10.34 -7.22
CA TYR A 84 -14.45 -11.09 -8.43
C TYR A 84 -15.59 -10.95 -9.44
N GLU A 85 -15.26 -10.56 -10.67
CA GLU A 85 -16.19 -10.39 -11.77
C GLU A 85 -15.91 -11.47 -12.83
N ALA A 86 -16.90 -12.34 -13.05
CA ALA A 86 -16.68 -13.61 -13.75
C ALA A 86 -16.61 -13.47 -15.27
N GLN A 87 -17.26 -12.47 -15.87
CA GLN A 87 -17.32 -12.32 -17.33
C GLN A 87 -16.02 -11.74 -17.89
N GLY A 88 -15.42 -10.76 -17.20
CA GLY A 88 -14.12 -10.18 -17.52
C GLY A 88 -12.94 -10.87 -16.82
N ASN A 89 -13.19 -11.85 -15.96
CA ASN A 89 -12.18 -12.53 -15.15
C ASN A 89 -11.32 -11.52 -14.35
N CYS A 90 -11.99 -10.49 -13.84
CA CYS A 90 -11.38 -9.36 -13.17
C CYS A 90 -11.47 -9.51 -11.66
N TYR A 91 -10.38 -9.18 -10.99
CA TYR A 91 -10.30 -9.24 -9.54
C TYR A 91 -9.93 -7.87 -8.94
N GLY A 92 -10.76 -7.41 -8.00
CA GLY A 92 -10.64 -6.13 -7.31
C GLY A 92 -10.14 -6.30 -5.88
N HIS A 93 -8.95 -5.80 -5.56
CA HIS A 93 -8.27 -6.07 -4.26
C HIS A 93 -8.75 -5.21 -3.08
N GLY A 94 -9.85 -4.46 -3.22
CA GLY A 94 -10.49 -3.78 -2.10
C GLY A 94 -9.93 -2.39 -1.75
N ILE A 95 -9.13 -1.77 -2.62
CA ILE A 95 -8.65 -0.39 -2.39
C ILE A 95 -8.47 0.41 -3.69
N TYR A 96 -8.97 1.64 -3.68
CA TYR A 96 -8.50 2.71 -4.55
C TYR A 96 -7.70 3.74 -3.75
N TYR A 97 -6.58 4.20 -4.29
CA TYR A 97 -5.80 5.30 -3.73
C TYR A 97 -5.92 6.54 -4.60
N LEU A 98 -5.99 7.69 -3.95
CA LEU A 98 -6.01 8.99 -4.61
C LEU A 98 -5.05 9.94 -3.89
N GLY A 99 -4.08 10.44 -4.63
CA GLY A 99 -3.21 11.53 -4.23
C GLY A 99 -3.35 12.71 -5.19
N GLN A 100 -2.86 13.87 -4.80
CA GLN A 100 -2.80 15.03 -5.68
C GLN A 100 -1.45 15.72 -5.53
N SER A 101 -0.81 16.04 -6.65
CA SER A 101 0.42 16.83 -6.66
C SER A 101 0.15 18.23 -6.16
N ALA A 102 0.89 18.67 -5.13
CA ALA A 102 0.86 20.06 -4.69
C ALA A 102 1.47 21.02 -5.72
N LYS A 103 2.38 20.52 -6.58
CA LYS A 103 3.06 21.33 -7.59
C LYS A 103 2.21 21.53 -8.84
N THR A 104 1.62 20.45 -9.36
CA THR A 104 0.91 20.48 -10.66
C THR A 104 -0.61 20.45 -10.51
N GLY A 105 -1.13 20.10 -9.33
CA GLY A 105 -2.55 19.86 -9.12
C GLY A 105 -3.06 18.55 -9.72
N TYR A 106 -2.19 17.74 -10.35
CA TYR A 106 -2.59 16.48 -10.97
C TYR A 106 -3.01 15.45 -9.94
N PHE A 107 -4.07 14.71 -10.25
CA PHE A 107 -4.50 13.57 -9.46
C PHE A 107 -3.72 12.31 -9.87
N TYR A 108 -3.24 11.58 -8.87
CA TYR A 108 -2.72 10.23 -9.01
C TYR A 108 -3.78 9.30 -8.46
N PHE A 109 -4.50 8.63 -9.35
CA PHE A 109 -5.56 7.70 -9.00
C PHE A 109 -5.20 6.30 -9.47
N GLY A 110 -5.38 5.32 -8.60
CA GLY A 110 -5.15 3.93 -8.94
C GLY A 110 -5.82 3.01 -7.95
N GLY A 111 -5.73 1.73 -8.24
CA GLY A 111 -6.37 0.65 -7.53
C GLY A 111 -6.21 -0.61 -8.35
N GLU A 112 -6.28 -1.75 -7.69
CA GLU A 112 -6.07 -3.03 -8.35
C GLU A 112 -7.44 -3.58 -8.76
N ASN A 113 -7.76 -3.42 -10.04
CA ASN A 113 -8.81 -4.15 -10.75
C ASN A 113 -8.16 -4.77 -11.98
N ALA A 114 -7.53 -5.92 -11.78
CA ALA A 114 -6.69 -6.59 -12.75
C ALA A 114 -7.35 -7.88 -13.23
N ARG A 115 -7.12 -8.24 -14.48
CA ARG A 115 -7.50 -9.57 -14.94
C ARG A 115 -6.63 -10.61 -14.23
N VAL A 116 -7.19 -11.77 -13.89
CA VAL A 116 -6.45 -12.81 -13.15
C VAL A 116 -5.20 -13.25 -13.93
N GLU A 117 -5.30 -13.33 -15.26
CA GLU A 117 -4.16 -13.65 -16.13
C GLU A 117 -3.03 -12.61 -16.12
N GLU A 118 -3.31 -11.37 -15.72
CA GLU A 118 -2.34 -10.27 -15.61
C GLU A 118 -1.74 -10.19 -14.20
N SER A 119 -2.32 -10.89 -13.21
CA SER A 119 -1.96 -10.78 -11.80
C SER A 119 -0.62 -11.44 -11.45
N VAL A 120 -0.08 -12.28 -12.35
CA VAL A 120 1.23 -12.94 -12.19
C VAL A 120 2.05 -12.70 -13.45
N SER A 121 2.63 -11.50 -13.56
CA SER A 121 3.50 -11.11 -14.67
C SER A 121 4.79 -10.47 -14.17
N PRO A 122 5.95 -10.78 -14.78
CA PRO A 122 7.18 -10.02 -14.60
C PRO A 122 7.30 -8.85 -15.59
N ASP A 123 6.35 -8.71 -16.53
CA ASP A 123 6.33 -7.66 -17.55
C ASP A 123 5.25 -6.62 -17.24
N ASP A 124 5.67 -5.40 -16.92
CA ASP A 124 4.83 -4.20 -16.75
C ASP A 124 4.98 -3.20 -17.90
N SER A 125 5.55 -3.61 -19.03
CA SER A 125 5.62 -2.77 -20.23
C SER A 125 4.25 -2.56 -20.89
N PHE A 126 3.27 -3.40 -20.57
CA PHE A 126 1.90 -3.34 -21.06
C PHE A 126 0.95 -2.79 -19.99
N MET A 127 -0.09 -2.08 -20.46
CA MET A 127 -1.17 -1.55 -19.66
C MET A 127 -2.51 -1.93 -20.28
N ASN A 128 -3.41 -2.47 -19.46
CA ASN A 128 -4.75 -2.87 -19.89
C ASN A 128 -5.69 -1.64 -20.02
N GLU A 129 -6.26 -1.44 -21.21
CA GLU A 129 -7.20 -0.35 -21.49
C GLU A 129 -8.49 -0.43 -20.67
N ASP A 130 -8.94 -1.64 -20.31
CA ASP A 130 -10.13 -1.84 -19.46
C ASP A 130 -9.87 -1.33 -18.06
N SER A 131 -8.67 -1.56 -17.51
CA SER A 131 -8.28 -1.05 -16.19
C SER A 131 -8.24 0.48 -16.17
N VAL A 132 -7.73 1.11 -17.24
CA VAL A 132 -7.73 2.58 -17.38
C VAL A 132 -9.16 3.11 -17.50
N THR A 133 -9.98 2.50 -18.35
CA THR A 133 -11.38 2.89 -18.56
C THR A 133 -12.19 2.76 -17.26
N HIS A 134 -11.98 1.66 -16.53
CA HIS A 134 -12.56 1.43 -15.22
C HIS A 134 -12.20 2.54 -14.24
N LEU A 135 -10.90 2.84 -14.07
CA LEU A 135 -10.45 3.90 -13.16
C LEU A 135 -11.02 5.27 -13.53
N LEU A 136 -11.10 5.60 -14.83
CA LEU A 136 -11.71 6.83 -15.32
C LEU A 136 -13.21 6.92 -15.03
N SER A 137 -13.92 5.78 -15.03
CA SER A 137 -15.35 5.72 -14.70
C SER A 137 -15.63 5.81 -13.19
N VAL A 138 -14.71 5.32 -12.35
CA VAL A 138 -14.86 5.28 -10.89
C VAL A 138 -14.51 6.63 -10.26
N LEU A 139 -13.43 7.28 -10.70
CA LEU A 139 -12.92 8.51 -10.08
C LEU A 139 -13.99 9.60 -9.87
N PRO A 140 -14.84 9.96 -10.86
CA PRO A 140 -15.84 11.02 -10.70
C PRO A 140 -16.85 10.74 -9.59
N GLN A 141 -17.18 9.48 -9.34
CA GLN A 141 -18.16 9.05 -8.35
C GLN A 141 -17.74 9.43 -6.93
N PHE A 142 -16.43 9.42 -6.64
CA PHE A 142 -15.88 9.88 -5.35
C PHE A 142 -15.98 11.39 -5.13
N PHE A 143 -16.29 12.15 -6.18
CA PHE A 143 -16.55 13.59 -6.11
C PHE A 143 -18.05 13.93 -6.19
N GLY A 144 -18.93 12.92 -6.16
CA GLY A 144 -20.37 13.12 -6.35
C GLY A 144 -20.71 13.68 -7.73
N LYS A 145 -19.88 13.39 -8.73
CA LYS A 145 -20.10 13.79 -10.11
C LYS A 145 -20.49 12.58 -10.94
N ASP A 146 -21.40 12.78 -11.89
CA ASP A 146 -21.66 11.81 -12.94
C ASP A 146 -20.39 11.58 -13.77
N SER A 147 -20.33 10.48 -14.53
CA SER A 147 -19.20 10.12 -15.39
C SER A 147 -18.95 11.09 -16.55
N SER A 148 -19.72 12.18 -16.65
CA SER A 148 -19.59 13.18 -17.71
C SER A 148 -18.41 14.14 -17.42
N PRO A 149 -17.43 14.27 -18.33
CA PRO A 149 -16.12 14.81 -18.02
C PRO A 149 -16.09 16.35 -17.97
N PRO A 150 -15.06 16.91 -17.32
CA PRO A 150 -13.85 17.20 -18.08
C PRO A 150 -12.57 16.64 -17.43
N TRP A 151 -12.61 15.41 -16.89
CA TRP A 151 -11.38 14.79 -16.34
C TRP A 151 -10.53 14.26 -17.50
N ARG A 152 -9.56 15.07 -17.93
CA ARG A 152 -8.62 14.69 -19.00
C ARG A 152 -7.56 13.73 -18.44
N LEU A 153 -7.46 12.54 -19.02
CA LEU A 153 -6.33 11.65 -18.80
C LEU A 153 -5.04 12.33 -19.30
N VAL A 154 -4.06 12.47 -18.41
CA VAL A 154 -2.73 13.01 -18.75
C VAL A 154 -1.80 11.86 -19.14
N SER A 155 -1.78 10.80 -18.35
CA SER A 155 -0.97 9.60 -18.56
C SER A 155 -1.53 8.46 -17.69
N ALA A 156 -1.23 7.23 -18.08
CA ALA A 156 -1.51 6.01 -17.33
C ALA A 156 -0.33 5.05 -17.48
N TRP A 157 -0.13 4.21 -16.47
CA TRP A 157 0.95 3.22 -16.41
C TRP A 157 0.51 2.04 -15.53
N SER A 158 1.18 0.91 -15.71
CA SER A 158 1.08 -0.27 -14.84
C SER A 158 2.35 -0.39 -13.98
N GLY A 159 2.36 -1.36 -13.07
CA GLY A 159 3.54 -1.66 -12.27
C GLY A 159 3.39 -2.98 -11.52
N ILE A 160 4.52 -3.64 -11.25
CA ILE A 160 4.54 -4.92 -10.54
C ILE A 160 4.73 -4.72 -9.04
N MET A 161 3.92 -5.42 -8.26
CA MET A 161 4.00 -5.44 -6.80
C MET A 161 4.62 -6.73 -6.29
N GLY A 162 5.56 -6.59 -5.35
CA GLY A 162 6.12 -7.73 -4.61
C GLY A 162 5.27 -8.08 -3.40
N PHE A 163 4.74 -9.29 -3.36
CA PHE A 163 3.99 -9.84 -2.24
C PHE A 163 4.82 -10.89 -1.49
N SER A 164 4.61 -10.97 -0.18
CA SER A 164 5.15 -12.05 0.66
C SER A 164 4.01 -12.98 1.08
N PHE A 165 4.35 -14.23 1.41
CA PHE A 165 3.38 -15.28 1.74
C PHE A 165 2.52 -14.98 2.98
N ASP A 166 2.97 -14.09 3.88
CA ASP A 166 2.29 -13.73 5.13
C ASP A 166 1.80 -12.28 5.18
N GLY A 167 1.95 -11.53 4.09
CA GLY A 167 1.51 -10.14 4.01
C GLY A 167 2.40 -9.13 4.74
N LEU A 168 3.56 -9.55 5.27
CA LEU A 168 4.54 -8.68 5.93
C LEU A 168 5.81 -8.50 5.09
N PRO A 169 6.45 -7.33 5.06
CA PRO A 169 7.76 -7.14 4.45
C PRO A 169 8.81 -8.16 4.89
N LEU A 170 9.76 -8.45 4.00
CA LEU A 170 10.95 -9.26 4.27
C LEU A 170 12.17 -8.33 4.31
N VAL A 171 12.73 -8.12 5.50
CA VAL A 171 13.86 -7.20 5.73
C VAL A 171 14.89 -7.89 6.63
N GLY A 172 16.05 -8.23 6.07
CA GLY A 172 17.12 -8.86 6.85
C GLY A 172 18.13 -9.64 6.01
N ARG A 173 19.04 -10.32 6.71
CA ARG A 173 20.03 -11.23 6.12
C ARG A 173 19.37 -12.54 5.72
N LEU A 174 19.71 -13.06 4.55
CA LEU A 174 19.34 -14.41 4.12
C LEU A 174 20.47 -15.36 4.52
N SER A 175 20.15 -16.43 5.25
CA SER A 175 21.10 -17.49 5.51
C SER A 175 21.29 -18.35 4.26
N SER A 176 22.42 -19.06 4.18
CA SER A 176 22.68 -20.07 3.16
C SER A 176 21.56 -21.12 3.04
N ASP A 177 20.97 -21.54 4.16
CA ASP A 177 19.81 -22.46 4.17
C ASP A 177 18.57 -21.88 3.49
N LEU A 178 18.37 -20.56 3.59
CA LEU A 178 17.22 -19.88 2.99
C LEU A 178 17.44 -19.52 1.52
N SER A 179 18.65 -19.12 1.15
CA SER A 179 18.96 -18.71 -0.22
C SER A 179 19.39 -19.86 -1.12
N GLY A 180 19.81 -20.98 -0.54
CA GLY A 180 20.43 -22.11 -1.24
C GLY A 180 21.79 -21.77 -1.84
N ARG A 181 22.38 -20.63 -1.47
CA ARG A 181 23.67 -20.13 -1.99
C ARG A 181 24.74 -20.17 -0.91
N ILE A 182 25.99 -20.33 -1.33
CA ILE A 182 27.13 -20.42 -0.41
C ILE A 182 27.44 -19.02 0.13
N GLY A 183 27.52 -18.89 1.45
CA GLY A 183 27.87 -17.65 2.16
C GLY A 183 26.69 -17.01 2.89
N ASP A 184 26.98 -15.97 3.67
CA ASP A 184 26.02 -15.26 4.54
C ASP A 184 25.94 -13.75 4.23
N GLU A 185 26.34 -13.38 3.02
CA GLU A 185 26.47 -11.98 2.56
C GLU A 185 25.24 -11.48 1.80
N GLU A 186 24.14 -12.23 1.85
CA GLU A 186 22.92 -11.92 1.12
C GLU A 186 21.89 -11.25 2.00
N TRP A 187 21.21 -10.24 1.44
CA TRP A 187 20.30 -9.37 2.18
C TRP A 187 19.08 -9.07 1.34
N ILE A 188 17.93 -8.95 2.01
CA ILE A 188 16.64 -8.69 1.36
C ILE A 188 15.94 -7.51 2.04
N ALA A 189 15.31 -6.66 1.23
CA ALA A 189 14.30 -5.69 1.62
C ALA A 189 13.24 -5.67 0.52
N ALA A 190 12.26 -6.57 0.60
CA ALA A 190 11.29 -6.84 -0.46
C ALA A 190 9.94 -7.29 0.08
N GLY A 191 9.00 -7.62 -0.82
CA GLY A 191 7.68 -8.12 -0.44
C GLY A 191 6.86 -7.07 0.31
N PHE A 192 6.88 -5.81 -0.13
CA PHE A 192 6.21 -4.71 0.58
C PHE A 192 4.69 -4.70 0.44
N ASN A 193 4.10 -5.66 -0.28
CA ASN A 193 2.66 -5.95 -0.23
C ASN A 193 1.78 -4.76 -0.65
N GLY A 194 2.21 -3.97 -1.63
CA GLY A 194 1.52 -2.74 -2.07
C GLY A 194 1.80 -1.49 -1.21
N TYR A 195 2.61 -1.62 -0.15
CA TYR A 195 2.97 -0.53 0.78
C TYR A 195 4.45 -0.11 0.68
N GLY A 196 5.07 -0.31 -0.49
CA GLY A 196 6.49 0.01 -0.72
C GLY A 196 6.83 1.47 -0.41
N MET A 197 6.03 2.42 -0.89
CA MET A 197 6.27 3.85 -0.63
C MET A 197 6.34 4.21 0.86
N ALA A 198 5.62 3.47 1.73
CA ALA A 198 5.66 3.68 3.17
C ALA A 198 6.82 2.95 3.87
N ASN A 199 7.20 1.78 3.36
CA ASN A 199 8.12 0.86 4.05
C ASN A 199 9.56 0.91 3.50
N CYS A 200 9.78 1.15 2.21
CA CYS A 200 11.07 0.94 1.55
C CYS A 200 12.20 1.76 2.17
N LEU A 201 11.99 3.05 2.44
CA LEU A 201 13.06 3.92 2.94
C LEU A 201 13.58 3.47 4.31
N MET A 202 12.68 3.29 5.28
CA MET A 202 13.05 2.84 6.62
C MET A 202 13.56 1.40 6.62
N SER A 203 13.04 0.56 5.72
CA SER A 203 13.55 -0.82 5.55
C SER A 203 14.97 -0.82 4.99
N GLY A 204 15.30 0.05 4.03
CA GLY A 204 16.64 0.20 3.47
C GLY A 204 17.64 0.76 4.47
N GLU A 205 17.25 1.76 5.26
CA GLU A 205 18.05 2.26 6.39
C GLU A 205 18.32 1.14 7.41
N GLY A 206 17.27 0.40 7.78
CA GLY A 206 17.36 -0.73 8.71
C GLY A 206 18.30 -1.82 8.20
N LEU A 207 18.15 -2.19 6.92
CA LEU A 207 19.00 -3.19 6.26
C LEU A 207 20.47 -2.77 6.27
N THR A 208 20.76 -1.52 5.91
CA THR A 208 22.11 -0.97 5.86
C THR A 208 22.75 -0.94 7.26
N LEU A 209 22.00 -0.54 8.28
CA LEU A 209 22.47 -0.56 9.67
C LEU A 209 22.76 -1.98 10.16
N MET A 210 21.93 -2.96 9.78
CA MET A 210 22.19 -4.38 10.09
C MET A 210 23.47 -4.88 9.42
N MET A 211 23.75 -4.50 8.17
CA MET A 211 25.00 -4.81 7.47
C MET A 211 26.22 -4.24 8.20
N LEU A 212 26.08 -3.06 8.82
CA LEU A 212 27.13 -2.42 9.64
C LEU A 212 27.22 -2.98 11.08
N GLY A 213 26.54 -4.10 11.37
CA GLY A 213 26.53 -4.73 12.69
C GLY A 213 25.75 -3.95 13.76
N LYS A 214 24.87 -3.02 13.37
CA LYS A 214 24.05 -2.23 14.30
C LYS A 214 22.73 -2.92 14.61
N ASN A 215 22.26 -2.76 15.84
CA ASN A 215 20.96 -3.28 16.26
C ASN A 215 19.84 -2.26 15.94
N VAL A 216 18.83 -2.71 15.18
CA VAL A 216 17.66 -1.91 14.77
C VAL A 216 16.33 -2.38 15.39
N SER A 217 16.36 -3.38 16.28
CA SER A 217 15.16 -4.03 16.83
C SER A 217 14.28 -3.12 17.68
N HIS A 218 14.79 -1.95 18.08
CA HIS A 218 14.03 -0.97 18.85
C HIS A 218 13.03 -0.16 18.01
N TRP A 219 13.14 -0.18 16.67
CA TRP A 219 12.22 0.54 15.79
C TRP A 219 11.83 -0.22 14.53
N LEU A 220 12.69 -1.11 14.01
CA LEU A 220 12.32 -1.98 12.90
C LEU A 220 11.53 -3.18 13.46
N PRO A 221 10.30 -3.45 12.98
CA PRO A 221 9.52 -4.58 13.50
C PRO A 221 10.28 -5.90 13.31
N SER A 222 10.48 -6.64 14.40
CA SER A 222 11.12 -7.97 14.35
C SER A 222 10.36 -8.94 13.45
N ALA A 223 9.04 -8.76 13.33
CA ALA A 223 8.18 -9.48 12.41
C ALA A 223 8.59 -9.35 10.92
N TYR A 224 9.33 -8.30 10.55
CA TYR A 224 9.85 -8.14 9.18
C TYR A 224 11.09 -9.00 8.92
N GLY A 225 11.73 -9.52 9.97
CA GLY A 225 12.93 -10.33 9.88
C GLY A 225 12.74 -11.61 9.06
N THR A 226 13.86 -12.18 8.64
CA THR A 226 13.99 -13.38 7.82
C THR A 226 14.26 -14.64 8.65
N GLY A 227 13.89 -14.64 9.94
CA GLY A 227 14.21 -15.75 10.84
C GLY A 227 13.66 -17.08 10.35
N GLU A 228 14.41 -18.17 10.58
CA GLU A 228 14.07 -19.53 10.14
C GLU A 228 12.67 -19.96 10.58
N LYS A 229 12.23 -19.58 11.78
CA LYS A 229 10.86 -19.85 12.23
C LYS A 229 9.80 -19.26 11.29
N ARG A 230 10.03 -18.05 10.77
CA ARG A 230 9.12 -17.41 9.82
C ARG A 230 9.22 -18.10 8.46
N LEU A 231 10.41 -18.20 7.90
CA LEU A 231 10.53 -18.69 6.52
C LEU A 231 10.40 -20.21 6.40
N GLY A 232 10.95 -20.99 7.33
CA GLY A 232 10.92 -22.45 7.33
C GLY A 232 9.58 -23.06 7.76
N GLU A 233 8.92 -22.52 8.80
CA GLU A 233 7.65 -23.10 9.27
C GLU A 233 6.41 -22.50 8.59
N THR A 234 6.55 -21.31 7.98
CA THR A 234 5.39 -20.54 7.52
C THR A 234 5.36 -20.23 6.02
N SER A 235 6.46 -20.45 5.29
CA SER A 235 6.47 -20.37 3.82
C SER A 235 5.96 -21.68 3.20
N THR A 236 4.65 -21.94 3.35
CA THR A 236 3.97 -23.07 2.71
C THR A 236 3.06 -22.57 1.59
N VAL A 237 2.83 -23.40 0.55
CA VAL A 237 1.87 -23.07 -0.53
C VAL A 237 0.51 -22.71 0.07
N SER A 238 0.01 -23.47 1.03
CA SER A 238 -1.27 -23.19 1.68
C SER A 238 -1.31 -21.81 2.35
N ARG A 239 -0.23 -21.41 3.05
CA ARG A 239 -0.15 -20.07 3.65
C ARG A 239 0.02 -18.97 2.62
N ALA A 240 0.80 -19.20 1.56
CA ALA A 240 0.91 -18.25 0.46
C ALA A 240 -0.44 -18.05 -0.24
N THR A 241 -1.16 -19.13 -0.54
CA THR A 241 -2.53 -19.09 -1.08
C THR A 241 -3.49 -18.41 -0.11
N LYS A 242 -3.37 -18.63 1.21
CA LYS A 242 -4.18 -17.94 2.23
C LYS A 242 -3.83 -16.46 2.36
N GLY A 243 -2.55 -16.09 2.27
CA GLY A 243 -2.07 -14.71 2.30
C GLY A 243 -2.54 -13.95 1.07
N LEU A 244 -2.42 -14.59 -0.10
CA LEU A 244 -3.01 -14.11 -1.34
C LEU A 244 -4.53 -14.00 -1.19
N SER A 245 -5.26 -15.03 -0.72
CA SER A 245 -6.72 -15.02 -0.55
C SER A 245 -7.29 -14.29 0.66
N SER A 246 -6.45 -13.79 1.56
CA SER A 246 -6.86 -12.74 2.50
C SER A 246 -6.86 -11.35 1.83
N LYS A 247 -6.34 -11.30 0.59
CA LYS A 247 -6.34 -10.16 -0.33
C LYS A 247 -7.06 -10.48 -1.66
N LEU A 248 -7.33 -11.76 -1.98
CA LEU A 248 -8.26 -12.30 -2.98
C LEU A 248 -9.68 -12.45 -2.39
#